data_AF-A0A8H4VXV0-F1
#
_entry.id   AF-A0A8H4VXV0-F1
#
_cell.length_a   1.000
_cell.length_b   1.000
_cell.length_c   1.000
_cell.angle_alpha   90.00
_cell.angle_beta   90.00
_cell.angle_gamma   90.00
#
_symmetry.space_group_name_H-M   'P 1'
#
loop_
_entity.id
_entity.type
_entity.pdbx_description
1 polymer ?
#
loop_
_entity_poly.entity_id
_entity_poly.type
_entity_poly.pdbx_seq_one_letter_code
_entity_poly.pdbx_strand_id
1 'polypeptide(L)'
;MVPDVDVNLVVETALKADVEAVYKSDWFTQLWVVQELAFARNPRILCGVYSLSWKEFELATRIIASCLGKISHPPKALWSIKHAWEIIWLRGRYSLNMRPVTAGQVIYRFDQPWSIGRLAWDMRNKKCKDDRDKVYAPHSLTASGNSLKVFLPDPFIPDYTRPVEWAYYQFWRRFEGYTSLFHDGLSRRRGYSKTTGNKVVNENVSVYFNDSYLPSWVPDLRPHHTNEWEPIFDSDYATSTPMHHWGSYFDLTEGTGILKIRGHCFDSVVREFHISQQIDPC
;
A
#
# COMPACT_ATOMS: atom_id res chain seq x y z
N MET A 1 19.78 19.87 11.54
CA MET A 1 18.85 20.50 12.51
C MET A 1 19.38 21.87 12.84
N VAL A 2 18.52 22.81 13.23
CA VAL A 2 18.98 24.05 13.86
C VAL A 2 19.25 23.70 15.35
N PRO A 3 20.46 23.92 15.89
CA PRO A 3 20.69 23.80 17.32
C PRO A 3 19.90 24.86 18.09
N ASP A 4 19.76 24.67 19.40
CA ASP A 4 19.22 25.69 20.33
C ASP A 4 17.77 26.17 20.08
N VAL A 5 17.00 25.47 19.23
CA VAL A 5 15.56 25.69 19.08
C VAL A 5 14.81 25.15 20.29
N ASP A 6 14.15 26.03 21.03
CA ASP A 6 13.17 25.67 22.05
C ASP A 6 11.97 24.94 21.42
N VAL A 7 11.89 23.65 21.72
CA VAL A 7 10.86 22.71 21.24
C VAL A 7 9.46 23.09 21.74
N ASN A 8 9.36 23.62 22.96
CA ASN A 8 8.09 24.00 23.56
C ASN A 8 7.60 25.30 22.92
N LEU A 9 8.46 26.32 22.82
CA LEU A 9 8.13 27.60 22.19
C LEU A 9 7.63 27.43 20.74
N VAL A 10 8.24 26.54 19.95
CA VAL A 10 7.78 26.23 18.60
C VAL A 10 6.38 25.60 18.59
N VAL A 11 6.10 24.67 19.50
CA VAL A 11 4.80 23.97 19.57
C VAL A 11 3.70 24.87 20.15
N GLU A 12 3.99 25.69 21.16
CA GLU A 12 3.09 26.71 21.68
C GLU A 12 2.77 27.78 20.61
N THR A 13 3.78 28.22 19.86
CA THR A 13 3.58 29.17 18.74
C THR A 13 2.71 28.55 17.64
N ALA A 14 2.95 27.27 17.30
CA ALA A 14 2.14 26.54 16.32
C ALA A 14 0.67 26.38 16.75
N LEU A 15 0.42 26.08 18.04
CA LEU A 15 -0.92 26.01 18.62
C LEU A 15 -1.60 27.39 18.63
N LYS A 16 -0.89 28.43 19.07
CA LYS A 16 -1.41 29.82 19.14
C LYS A 16 -1.74 30.40 17.76
N ALA A 17 -1.04 29.96 16.71
CA ALA A 17 -1.28 30.36 15.33
C ALA A 17 -2.31 29.46 14.59
N ASP A 18 -2.91 28.47 15.27
CA ASP A 18 -3.81 27.44 14.71
C ASP A 18 -3.34 26.85 13.37
N VAL A 19 -2.06 26.47 13.28
CA VAL A 19 -1.51 25.85 12.04
C VAL A 19 -2.21 24.54 11.67
N GLU A 20 -2.87 23.92 12.65
CA GLU A 20 -3.71 22.74 12.47
C GLU A 20 -4.93 23.01 11.56
N ALA A 21 -5.44 24.24 11.48
CA ALA A 21 -6.47 24.60 10.50
C ALA A 21 -6.01 24.37 9.05
N VAL A 22 -4.71 24.51 8.77
CA VAL A 22 -4.13 24.15 7.46
C VAL A 22 -4.05 22.63 7.32
N TYR A 23 -3.45 21.94 8.31
CA TYR A 23 -3.18 20.49 8.23
C TYR A 23 -4.45 19.62 8.24
N LYS A 24 -5.56 20.10 8.84
CA LYS A 24 -6.90 19.47 8.79
C LYS A 24 -7.55 19.52 7.42
N SER A 25 -7.00 20.28 6.47
CA SER A 25 -7.54 20.34 5.10
C SER A 25 -7.59 18.96 4.48
N ASP A 26 -8.78 18.56 4.03
CA ASP A 26 -9.05 17.25 3.44
C ASP A 26 -8.10 16.91 2.29
N TRP A 27 -7.60 17.94 1.60
CA TRP A 27 -6.55 17.90 0.58
C TRP A 27 -5.34 17.04 0.98
N PHE A 28 -4.85 17.15 2.23
CA PHE A 28 -3.71 16.33 2.69
C PHE A 28 -4.05 14.85 2.88
N THR A 29 -5.33 14.48 2.87
CA THR A 29 -5.78 13.08 2.91
C THR A 29 -6.01 12.49 1.53
N GLN A 30 -6.09 13.29 0.46
CA GLN A 30 -6.42 12.83 -0.89
C GLN A 30 -5.21 12.21 -1.63
N LEU A 31 -5.48 11.25 -2.51
CA LEU A 31 -4.50 10.52 -3.30
C LEU A 31 -4.01 11.32 -4.52
N TRP A 32 -4.93 11.97 -5.25
CA TRP A 32 -4.63 12.77 -6.45
C TRP A 32 -3.66 13.94 -6.14
N VAL A 33 -3.76 14.50 -4.94
CA VAL A 33 -2.87 15.55 -4.42
C VAL A 33 -1.41 15.10 -4.39
N VAL A 34 -1.14 13.82 -4.13
CA VAL A 34 0.22 13.26 -4.18
C VAL A 34 0.78 13.34 -5.60
N GLN A 35 -0.05 13.05 -6.62
CA GLN A 35 0.35 13.12 -8.03
C GLN A 35 0.61 14.57 -8.44
N GLU A 36 -0.35 15.48 -8.21
CA GLU A 36 -0.21 16.88 -8.60
C GLU A 36 1.03 17.53 -7.97
N LEU A 37 1.29 17.28 -6.68
CA LEU A 37 2.48 17.78 -6.02
C LEU A 37 3.79 17.18 -6.53
N ALA A 38 3.79 15.88 -6.86
CA ALA A 38 4.94 15.24 -7.48
C ALA A 38 5.28 15.86 -8.85
N PHE A 39 4.26 16.11 -9.68
CA PHE A 39 4.41 16.73 -11.00
C PHE A 39 4.65 18.24 -10.97
N ALA A 40 4.19 18.95 -9.94
CA ALA A 40 4.33 20.39 -9.83
C ALA A 40 5.81 20.81 -9.70
N ARG A 41 6.27 21.62 -10.67
CA ARG A 41 7.62 22.21 -10.68
C ARG A 41 7.81 23.20 -9.52
N ASN A 42 6.88 24.15 -9.37
CA ASN A 42 6.88 25.19 -8.34
C ASN A 42 5.52 25.25 -7.60
N PRO A 43 5.14 24.22 -6.82
CA PRO A 43 3.87 24.22 -6.12
C PRO A 43 3.81 25.32 -5.06
N ARG A 44 2.60 25.86 -4.87
CA ARG A 44 2.23 26.85 -3.86
C ARG A 44 0.95 26.40 -3.20
N ILE A 45 0.83 26.60 -1.89
CA ILE A 45 -0.43 26.45 -1.16
C ILE A 45 -1.14 27.81 -1.20
N LEU A 46 -2.45 27.78 -1.49
CA LEU A 46 -3.33 28.94 -1.50
C LEU A 46 -4.38 28.77 -0.40
N CYS A 47 -4.57 29.81 0.42
CA CYS A 47 -5.57 29.83 1.48
C CYS A 47 -6.26 31.20 1.48
N GLY A 48 -7.38 31.30 0.75
CA GLY A 48 -8.02 32.58 0.46
C GLY A 48 -7.05 33.53 -0.27
N VAL A 49 -6.76 34.68 0.34
CA VAL A 49 -5.80 35.68 -0.18
C VAL A 49 -4.33 35.32 0.08
N TYR A 50 -4.04 34.35 0.96
CA TYR A 50 -2.68 34.01 1.35
C TYR A 50 -2.07 32.96 0.41
N SER A 51 -0.77 33.10 0.14
CA SER A 51 -0.02 32.17 -0.71
C SER A 51 1.36 31.86 -0.15
N LEU A 52 1.65 30.58 0.06
CA LEU A 52 2.90 30.06 0.62
C LEU A 52 3.59 29.16 -0.42
N SER A 53 4.90 29.26 -0.62
CA SER A 53 5.58 28.30 -1.51
C SER A 53 5.71 26.94 -0.83
N TRP A 54 5.76 25.86 -1.63
CA TRP A 54 5.95 24.52 -1.07
C TRP A 54 7.24 24.38 -0.25
N LYS A 55 8.31 25.11 -0.60
CA LYS A 55 9.59 25.05 0.13
C LYS A 55 9.47 25.60 1.55
N GLU A 56 8.73 26.69 1.73
CA GLU A 56 8.46 27.30 3.03
C GLU A 56 7.52 26.42 3.86
N PHE A 57 6.46 25.91 3.24
CA PHE A 57 5.54 24.95 3.88
C PHE A 57 6.28 23.69 4.35
N GLU A 58 7.03 23.04 3.46
CA GLU A 58 7.81 21.86 3.78
C GLU A 58 8.78 22.12 4.93
N LEU A 59 9.48 23.27 4.93
CA LEU A 59 10.40 23.63 6.01
C LEU A 59 9.67 23.81 7.35
N ALA A 60 8.54 24.53 7.36
CA ALA A 60 7.72 24.72 8.56
C ALA A 60 7.19 23.38 9.11
N THR A 61 6.61 22.54 8.25
CA THR A 61 6.11 21.21 8.64
C THR A 61 7.25 20.30 9.12
N ARG A 62 8.43 20.33 8.50
CA ARG A 62 9.64 19.61 8.95
C ARG A 62 10.06 20.04 10.36
N ILE A 63 10.05 21.34 10.65
CA ILE A 63 10.41 21.88 11.97
C ILE A 63 9.39 21.45 13.03
N ILE A 64 8.09 21.65 12.77
CA ILE A 64 7.03 21.31 13.73
C ILE A 64 6.98 19.79 13.99
N ALA A 65 7.02 18.96 12.94
CA ALA A 65 7.05 17.50 13.08
C ALA A 65 8.30 17.02 13.86
N SER A 66 9.47 17.65 13.62
CA SER A 66 10.70 17.34 14.36
C SER A 66 10.69 17.82 15.82
N CYS A 67 9.84 18.79 16.18
CA CYS A 67 9.62 19.22 17.56
C CYS A 67 8.62 18.28 18.25
N LEU A 68 7.51 17.96 17.60
CA LEU A 68 6.51 17.00 18.11
C LEU A 68 7.12 15.63 18.40
N GLY A 69 8.03 15.14 17.54
CA GLY A 69 8.77 13.89 17.76
C GLY A 69 9.77 13.89 18.92
N LYS A 70 9.96 15.02 19.61
CA LYS A 70 10.79 15.15 20.83
C LYS A 70 9.95 15.29 22.12
N ILE A 71 8.63 15.46 22.01
CA ILE A 71 7.73 15.63 23.14
C ILE A 71 7.07 14.28 23.46
N SER A 72 7.17 13.81 24.70
CA SER A 72 6.63 12.49 25.11
C SER A 72 5.11 12.36 24.93
N HIS A 73 4.39 13.49 25.01
CA HIS A 73 2.94 13.59 24.87
C HIS A 73 2.58 14.71 23.87
N PRO A 74 2.72 14.49 22.54
CA PRO A 74 2.52 15.54 21.55
C PRO A 74 1.03 15.95 21.49
N PRO A 75 0.71 17.27 21.47
CA PRO A 75 -0.66 17.76 21.49
C PRO A 75 -1.55 17.14 20.41
N LYS A 76 -2.72 16.61 20.81
CA LYS A 76 -3.72 16.05 19.87
C LYS A 76 -4.18 17.05 18.81
N ALA A 77 -4.17 18.34 19.16
CA ALA A 77 -4.48 19.46 18.27
C ALA A 77 -3.38 19.75 17.21
N LEU A 78 -2.36 18.90 17.07
CA LEU A 78 -1.39 18.94 15.96
C LEU A 78 -1.22 17.58 15.28
N TRP A 79 -2.13 16.62 15.49
CA TRP A 79 -2.00 15.27 14.92
C TRP A 79 -2.25 15.21 13.41
N SER A 80 -3.03 16.14 12.84
CA SER A 80 -3.30 16.11 11.39
C SER A 80 -2.07 16.44 10.53
N ILE A 81 -1.02 17.04 11.12
CA ILE A 81 0.29 17.28 10.48
C ILE A 81 0.88 16.02 9.83
N LYS A 82 0.53 14.83 10.34
CA LYS A 82 0.92 13.53 9.79
C LYS A 82 0.54 13.41 8.31
N HIS A 83 -0.62 13.93 7.89
CA HIS A 83 -1.10 13.80 6.53
C HIS A 83 -0.31 14.66 5.54
N ALA A 84 0.08 15.87 5.95
CA ALA A 84 1.01 16.72 5.21
C ALA A 84 2.43 16.14 5.22
N TRP A 85 2.88 15.57 6.34
CA TRP A 85 4.18 14.90 6.47
C TRP A 85 4.32 13.72 5.50
N GLU A 86 3.32 12.85 5.43
CA GLU A 86 3.24 11.74 4.46
C GLU A 86 3.43 12.25 3.02
N ILE A 87 2.81 13.38 2.66
CA ILE A 87 2.88 13.97 1.31
C ILE A 87 4.25 14.60 1.04
N ILE A 88 4.81 15.36 1.99
CA ILE A 88 6.19 15.90 1.91
C ILE A 88 7.19 14.77 1.68
N TRP A 89 7.07 13.69 2.44
CA TRP A 89 7.96 12.54 2.36
C TRP A 89 7.79 11.75 1.06
N LEU A 90 6.55 11.56 0.56
CA LEU A 90 6.29 10.97 -0.76
C LEU A 90 6.85 11.83 -1.90
N ARG A 91 6.66 13.14 -1.87
CA ARG A 91 7.22 14.09 -2.86
C ARG A 91 8.75 14.11 -2.83
N GLY A 92 9.34 14.10 -1.64
CA GLY A 92 10.79 13.97 -1.44
C GLY A 92 11.32 12.66 -2.03
N ARG A 93 10.64 11.54 -1.77
CA ARG A 93 10.99 10.24 -2.37
C ARG A 93 10.88 10.25 -3.89
N TYR A 94 9.79 10.78 -4.44
CA TYR A 94 9.61 10.92 -5.89
C TYR A 94 10.74 11.73 -6.54
N SER A 95 11.15 12.82 -5.89
CA SER A 95 12.23 13.70 -6.36
C SER A 95 13.60 12.99 -6.41
N LEU A 96 13.82 11.95 -5.59
CA LEU A 96 15.02 11.10 -5.62
C LEU A 96 14.95 10.00 -6.69
N ASN A 97 13.74 9.61 -7.10
CA ASN A 97 13.51 8.68 -8.21
C ASN A 97 13.57 9.36 -9.59
N MET A 98 13.29 10.67 -9.66
CA MET A 98 13.40 11.51 -10.86
C MET A 98 14.87 11.70 -11.29
N ARG A 99 15.48 10.63 -11.83
CA ARG A 99 16.87 10.64 -12.31
C ARG A 99 16.97 11.23 -13.73
N PRO A 100 18.03 12.00 -14.04
CA PRO A 100 18.29 12.43 -15.41
C PRO A 100 18.53 11.20 -16.31
N VAL A 101 18.18 11.31 -17.59
CA VAL A 101 18.30 10.23 -18.60
C VAL A 101 19.74 9.69 -18.72
N THR A 102 20.73 10.50 -18.34
CA THR A 102 22.16 10.16 -18.33
C THR A 102 22.62 9.34 -17.12
N ALA A 103 21.78 9.18 -16.08
CA ALA A 103 22.08 8.27 -14.98
C ALA A 103 21.86 6.82 -15.45
N GLY A 104 22.95 6.05 -15.55
CA GLY A 104 22.93 4.68 -16.07
C GLY A 104 21.99 3.74 -15.32
N GLN A 105 21.67 2.60 -15.96
CA GLN A 105 20.74 1.59 -15.44
C GLN A 105 21.05 1.23 -13.98
N VAL A 106 20.08 1.52 -13.10
CA VAL A 106 20.03 0.88 -11.78
C VAL A 106 19.51 -0.54 -12.01
N ILE A 107 20.23 -1.53 -11.49
CA ILE A 107 19.68 -2.88 -11.34
C ILE A 107 18.60 -2.78 -10.26
N TYR A 108 17.33 -2.70 -10.67
CA TYR A 108 16.19 -2.65 -9.76
C TYR A 108 16.15 -3.96 -8.94
N ARG A 109 16.56 -3.89 -7.68
CA ARG A 109 16.16 -4.89 -6.70
C ARG A 109 14.73 -4.54 -6.27
N PHE A 110 13.85 -5.52 -6.28
CA PHE A 110 12.42 -5.32 -6.00
C PHE A 110 12.13 -5.03 -4.51
N ASP A 111 13.09 -5.38 -3.65
CA ASP A 111 13.13 -5.10 -2.20
C ASP A 111 13.28 -3.62 -1.81
N GLN A 112 13.60 -2.74 -2.78
CA GLN A 112 14.03 -1.38 -2.45
C GLN A 112 12.88 -0.50 -1.92
N PRO A 113 13.19 0.50 -1.05
CA PRO A 113 12.23 1.52 -0.59
C PRO A 113 11.57 2.36 -1.70
N TRP A 114 12.00 2.16 -2.94
CA TRP A 114 11.68 2.88 -4.16
C TRP A 114 10.78 2.08 -5.10
N SER A 115 10.44 0.82 -4.77
CA SER A 115 9.56 -0.01 -5.60
C SER A 115 8.15 0.57 -5.66
N ILE A 116 7.49 0.38 -6.80
CA ILE A 116 6.17 0.98 -7.04
C ILE A 116 5.07 0.34 -6.19
N GLY A 117 5.15 -0.97 -5.93
CA GLY A 117 4.31 -1.65 -4.94
C GLY A 117 4.47 -1.03 -3.56
N ARG A 118 5.70 -0.62 -3.18
CA ARG A 118 5.91 0.09 -1.92
C ARG A 118 5.31 1.50 -1.91
N LEU A 119 5.37 2.24 -3.01
CA LEU A 119 4.67 3.53 -3.13
C LEU A 119 3.15 3.37 -3.01
N ALA A 120 2.55 2.39 -3.71
CA ALA A 120 1.14 2.06 -3.60
C ALA A 120 0.73 1.66 -2.17
N TRP A 121 1.55 0.82 -1.51
CA TRP A 121 1.35 0.42 -0.12
C TRP A 121 1.45 1.59 0.87
N ASP A 122 2.45 2.46 0.73
CA ASP A 122 2.62 3.65 1.58
C ASP A 122 1.50 4.69 1.30
N MET A 123 0.93 4.73 0.09
CA MET A 123 -0.19 5.59 -0.31
C MET A 123 -1.59 5.03 0.01
N ARG A 124 -1.71 3.73 0.37
CA ARG A 124 -3.01 3.03 0.51
C ARG A 124 -4.01 3.68 1.48
N ASN A 125 -3.51 4.43 2.46
CA ASN A 125 -4.32 5.13 3.46
C ASN A 125 -4.89 6.48 2.98
N LYS A 126 -4.49 6.99 1.82
CA LYS A 126 -5.06 8.23 1.25
C LYS A 126 -6.44 7.95 0.64
N LYS A 127 -7.36 8.91 0.78
CA LYS A 127 -8.70 8.91 0.17
C LYS A 127 -8.59 9.03 -1.35
N CYS A 128 -9.42 8.30 -2.06
CA CYS A 128 -9.65 8.45 -3.50
C CYS A 128 -11.16 8.28 -3.75
N LYS A 129 -11.64 8.71 -4.94
CA LYS A 129 -13.04 8.48 -5.34
C LYS A 129 -13.22 7.07 -5.92
N ASP A 130 -12.17 6.55 -6.55
CA ASP A 130 -12.13 5.25 -7.20
C ASP A 130 -10.99 4.43 -6.59
N ASP A 131 -11.27 3.20 -6.15
CA ASP A 131 -10.21 2.36 -5.58
C ASP A 131 -9.12 2.03 -6.62
N ARG A 132 -9.43 2.01 -7.91
CA ARG A 132 -8.43 1.81 -8.98
C ARG A 132 -7.34 2.89 -8.98
N ASP A 133 -7.63 4.10 -8.47
CA ASP A 133 -6.64 5.16 -8.32
C ASP A 133 -5.48 4.74 -7.41
N LYS A 134 -5.69 3.83 -6.43
CA LYS A 134 -4.63 3.32 -5.52
C LYS A 134 -3.45 2.71 -6.28
N VAL A 135 -3.67 2.20 -7.49
CA VAL A 135 -2.64 1.63 -8.37
C VAL A 135 -2.33 2.52 -9.58
N TYR A 136 -3.33 3.19 -10.15
CA TYR A 136 -3.11 4.11 -11.28
C TYR A 136 -2.32 5.36 -10.88
N ALA A 137 -2.51 5.89 -9.67
CA ALA A 137 -1.77 7.06 -9.19
C ALA A 137 -0.27 6.78 -9.02
N PRO A 138 0.18 5.73 -8.29
CA PRO A 138 1.59 5.33 -8.27
C PRO A 138 2.15 4.97 -9.66
N HIS A 139 1.33 4.41 -10.57
CA HIS A 139 1.78 4.14 -11.95
C HIS A 139 2.18 5.41 -12.70
N SER A 140 1.37 6.47 -12.64
CA SER A 140 1.71 7.75 -13.30
C SER A 140 3.07 8.31 -12.84
N LEU A 141 3.41 8.14 -11.57
CA LEU A 141 4.69 8.58 -10.99
C LEU A 141 5.88 7.82 -11.61
N THR A 142 5.81 6.50 -11.75
CA THR A 142 6.94 5.75 -12.32
C THR A 142 7.05 5.88 -13.82
N ALA A 143 5.92 5.91 -14.55
CA ALA A 143 5.89 6.07 -16.01
C ALA A 143 6.51 7.41 -16.49
N SER A 144 6.53 8.42 -15.62
CA SER A 144 7.11 9.74 -15.89
C SER A 144 8.55 9.91 -15.41
N GLY A 145 8.94 9.24 -14.31
CA GLY A 145 10.29 9.32 -13.74
C GLY A 145 11.29 8.32 -14.32
N ASN A 146 10.83 7.15 -14.79
CA ASN A 146 11.71 6.13 -15.34
C ASN A 146 12.06 6.43 -16.82
N SER A 147 13.06 7.29 -17.01
CA SER A 147 13.83 7.38 -18.27
C SER A 147 14.43 6.03 -18.70
N LEU A 148 14.71 5.17 -17.71
CA LEU A 148 15.03 3.76 -17.86
C LEU A 148 13.78 2.97 -18.31
N LYS A 149 13.68 2.67 -19.61
CA LYS A 149 12.65 1.79 -20.22
C LYS A 149 12.80 0.31 -19.81
N VAL A 150 12.81 0.05 -18.50
CA VAL A 150 13.17 -1.24 -17.91
C VAL A 150 11.91 -2.07 -17.69
N PHE A 151 11.67 -2.95 -18.67
CA PHE A 151 10.69 -4.04 -18.70
C PHE A 151 9.20 -3.68 -18.54
N LEU A 152 8.50 -3.65 -19.67
CA LEU A 152 7.57 -4.70 -20.13
C LEU A 152 7.08 -4.35 -21.55
N PRO A 153 6.61 -5.32 -22.38
CA PRO A 153 6.19 -5.04 -23.75
C PRO A 153 4.86 -4.25 -23.84
N ASP A 154 3.96 -4.45 -22.88
CA ASP A 154 2.64 -3.78 -22.83
C ASP A 154 2.60 -2.72 -21.71
N PRO A 155 2.28 -1.44 -22.01
CA PRO A 155 2.10 -0.42 -20.99
C PRO A 155 0.91 -0.73 -20.08
N PHE A 156 1.03 -0.42 -18.78
CA PHE A 156 -0.08 -0.53 -17.83
C PHE A 156 -1.01 0.69 -17.93
N ILE A 157 -1.78 0.77 -19.01
CA ILE A 157 -2.71 1.87 -19.25
C ILE A 157 -3.86 1.80 -18.23
N PRO A 158 -4.17 2.89 -17.50
CA PRO A 158 -5.37 2.98 -16.67
C PRO A 158 -6.66 2.75 -17.46
N ASP A 159 -7.45 1.76 -17.07
CA ASP A 159 -8.69 1.38 -17.73
C ASP A 159 -9.86 1.38 -16.72
N TYR A 160 -10.62 2.48 -16.70
CA TYR A 160 -11.78 2.65 -15.84
C TYR A 160 -13.04 1.91 -16.34
N THR A 161 -12.94 1.10 -17.41
CA THR A 161 -14.00 0.12 -17.78
C THR A 161 -13.82 -1.23 -17.07
N ARG A 162 -12.63 -1.49 -16.50
CA ARG A 162 -12.28 -2.74 -15.81
C ARG A 162 -12.52 -2.63 -14.31
N PRO A 163 -12.93 -3.70 -13.61
CA PRO A 163 -13.26 -3.62 -12.19
C PRO A 163 -11.97 -3.58 -11.33
N VAL A 164 -12.10 -3.30 -10.02
CA VAL A 164 -10.97 -2.99 -9.11
C VAL A 164 -9.96 -4.14 -9.06
N GLU A 165 -10.49 -5.36 -9.05
CA GLU A 165 -9.80 -6.65 -9.04
C GLU A 165 -8.79 -6.74 -10.19
N TRP A 166 -9.23 -6.36 -11.38
CA TRP A 166 -8.41 -6.35 -12.58
C TRP A 166 -7.31 -5.29 -12.47
N ALA A 167 -7.63 -4.07 -12.04
CA ALA A 167 -6.66 -2.99 -11.94
C ALA A 167 -5.52 -3.33 -10.97
N TYR A 168 -5.87 -3.83 -9.78
CA TYR A 168 -4.90 -4.23 -8.76
C TYR A 168 -4.06 -5.41 -9.25
N TYR A 169 -4.70 -6.50 -9.71
CA TYR A 169 -3.99 -7.68 -10.26
C TYR A 169 -3.02 -7.32 -11.40
N GLN A 170 -3.44 -6.46 -12.32
CA GLN A 170 -2.63 -6.09 -13.50
C GLN A 170 -1.48 -5.14 -13.17
N PHE A 171 -1.59 -4.34 -12.10
CA PHE A 171 -0.43 -3.63 -11.53
C PHE A 171 0.51 -4.64 -10.87
N TRP A 172 -0.02 -5.47 -9.96
CA TRP A 172 0.78 -6.35 -9.11
C TRP A 172 1.59 -7.35 -9.94
N ARG A 173 0.93 -8.10 -10.84
CA ARG A 173 1.56 -8.99 -11.82
C ARG A 173 2.71 -8.36 -12.63
N ARG A 174 2.71 -7.04 -12.85
CA ARG A 174 3.75 -6.32 -13.62
C ARG A 174 4.91 -5.81 -12.76
N PHE A 175 4.67 -5.59 -11.48
CA PHE A 175 5.53 -4.75 -10.63
C PHE A 175 5.95 -5.41 -9.31
N GLU A 176 5.43 -6.60 -9.01
CA GLU A 176 5.88 -7.50 -7.95
C GLU A 176 7.35 -7.91 -8.09
N GLY A 177 7.90 -8.40 -6.99
CA GLY A 177 9.09 -9.24 -6.98
C GLY A 177 9.23 -9.96 -5.65
N TYR A 178 9.14 -11.29 -5.69
CA TYR A 178 9.28 -12.33 -4.64
C TYR A 178 9.11 -11.93 -3.15
N THR A 179 9.89 -10.99 -2.62
CA THR A 179 9.70 -10.38 -1.30
C THR A 179 8.31 -9.76 -1.09
N SER A 180 7.60 -9.44 -2.17
CA SER A 180 6.28 -8.82 -2.11
C SER A 180 5.18 -9.78 -1.60
N LEU A 181 5.36 -11.11 -1.67
CA LEU A 181 4.31 -12.11 -1.40
C LEU A 181 3.55 -11.91 -0.06
N PHE A 182 4.22 -11.40 0.97
CA PHE A 182 3.61 -11.03 2.27
C PHE A 182 2.62 -9.86 2.18
N HIS A 183 2.87 -8.90 1.28
CA HIS A 183 1.99 -7.78 0.93
C HIS A 183 0.97 -8.15 -0.17
N ASP A 184 1.23 -9.17 -0.98
CA ASP A 184 0.49 -9.51 -2.22
C ASP A 184 -0.85 -10.24 -1.96
N GLY A 185 -1.42 -10.09 -0.77
CA GLY A 185 -2.66 -10.76 -0.38
C GLY A 185 -2.50 -12.26 -0.11
N LEU A 186 -1.28 -12.81 0.02
CA LEU A 186 -1.07 -14.17 0.54
C LEU A 186 -1.30 -14.23 2.05
N SER A 187 -2.52 -13.89 2.44
CA SER A 187 -2.95 -13.77 3.81
C SER A 187 -4.33 -14.38 3.99
N ARG A 188 -4.45 -15.18 5.04
CA ARG A 188 -5.68 -15.76 5.51
C ARG A 188 -6.59 -14.63 5.97
N ARG A 189 -7.76 -14.50 5.33
CA ARG A 189 -8.85 -13.69 5.88
C ARG A 189 -9.27 -14.29 7.21
N ARG A 190 -9.23 -13.49 8.27
CA ARG A 190 -9.74 -13.89 9.59
C ARG A 190 -11.27 -14.02 9.53
N GLY A 191 -11.73 -15.19 9.10
CA GLY A 191 -13.15 -15.52 9.02
C GLY A 191 -13.83 -15.34 10.37
N TYR A 192 -14.84 -14.48 10.43
CA TYR A 192 -15.63 -14.24 11.64
C TYR A 192 -16.48 -15.47 11.97
N SER A 193 -15.87 -16.43 12.70
CA SER A 193 -16.61 -17.46 13.40
C SER A 193 -17.54 -16.80 14.40
N LYS A 194 -18.84 -16.74 14.08
CA LYS A 194 -19.88 -16.34 15.02
C LYS A 194 -20.05 -17.45 16.06
N THR A 195 -19.21 -17.43 17.09
CA THR A 195 -19.40 -18.23 18.31
C THR A 195 -20.63 -17.73 19.08
N THR A 196 -21.82 -18.02 18.55
CA THR A 196 -23.04 -18.14 19.36
C THR A 196 -22.73 -19.13 20.48
N GLY A 197 -22.90 -18.72 21.74
CA GLY A 197 -22.22 -19.28 22.93
C GLY A 197 -22.58 -20.71 23.36
N ASN A 198 -23.06 -21.57 22.46
CA ASN A 198 -23.26 -23.00 22.68
C ASN A 198 -22.08 -23.79 22.08
N LYS A 199 -21.88 -25.02 22.59
CA LYS A 199 -20.72 -25.87 22.27
C LYS A 199 -20.57 -26.09 20.76
N VAL A 200 -19.32 -26.07 20.28
CA VAL A 200 -18.95 -26.52 18.93
C VAL A 200 -19.24 -28.01 18.81
N VAL A 201 -20.35 -28.33 18.13
CA VAL A 201 -20.53 -29.61 17.43
C VAL A 201 -19.85 -29.48 16.06
N ASN A 202 -19.37 -30.57 15.48
CA ASN A 202 -18.70 -30.58 14.18
C ASN A 202 -19.69 -30.40 13.02
N GLU A 203 -20.32 -29.23 12.93
CA GLU A 203 -21.24 -28.84 11.86
C GLU A 203 -20.68 -27.65 11.09
N ASN A 204 -20.34 -27.90 9.82
CA ASN A 204 -20.16 -26.95 8.71
C ASN A 204 -19.95 -25.48 9.10
N VAL A 205 -18.70 -25.11 9.40
CA VAL A 205 -18.28 -23.72 9.65
C VAL A 205 -18.41 -22.92 8.34
N SER A 206 -19.60 -22.37 8.10
CA SER A 206 -19.87 -21.47 6.97
C SER A 206 -19.13 -20.15 7.20
N VAL A 207 -17.97 -20.00 6.56
CA VAL A 207 -17.18 -18.77 6.58
C VAL A 207 -17.84 -17.76 5.64
N TYR A 208 -18.67 -16.88 6.22
CA TYR A 208 -19.22 -15.74 5.50
C TYR A 208 -18.12 -14.72 5.24
N PHE A 209 -17.72 -14.58 3.98
CA PHE A 209 -16.97 -13.42 3.50
C PHE A 209 -17.95 -12.26 3.25
N ASN A 210 -17.46 -11.03 3.39
CA ASN A 210 -18.21 -9.83 3.01
C ASN A 210 -18.10 -9.64 1.49
N ASP A 211 -19.23 -9.48 0.79
CA ASP A 211 -19.28 -9.30 -0.67
C ASP A 211 -18.51 -8.06 -1.18
N SER A 212 -18.14 -7.15 -0.28
CA SER A 212 -17.27 -6.00 -0.59
C SER A 212 -15.77 -6.33 -0.61
N TYR A 213 -15.31 -7.54 -0.22
CA TYR A 213 -13.91 -7.94 -0.39
C TYR A 213 -13.60 -8.22 -1.87
N LEU A 214 -12.40 -7.83 -2.31
CA LEU A 214 -11.82 -8.31 -3.57
C LEU A 214 -11.59 -9.84 -3.48
N PRO A 215 -11.21 -10.53 -4.58
CA PRO A 215 -10.67 -11.88 -4.52
C PRO A 215 -9.41 -11.95 -3.62
N SER A 216 -9.15 -13.10 -2.99
CA SER A 216 -8.09 -13.34 -1.99
C SER A 216 -6.66 -13.22 -2.54
N TRP A 217 -6.53 -13.03 -3.85
CA TRP A 217 -5.29 -12.93 -4.62
C TRP A 217 -5.10 -11.58 -5.28
N VAL A 218 -6.04 -10.70 -5.05
CA VAL A 218 -5.90 -9.30 -5.35
C VAL A 218 -5.51 -8.61 -4.04
N PRO A 219 -4.24 -8.17 -3.89
CA PRO A 219 -3.81 -7.45 -2.69
C PRO A 219 -4.65 -6.19 -2.47
N ASP A 220 -5.35 -6.15 -1.34
CA ASP A 220 -6.35 -5.12 -1.09
C ASP A 220 -5.74 -3.85 -0.48
N LEU A 221 -5.55 -2.82 -1.30
CA LEU A 221 -5.07 -1.50 -0.90
C LEU A 221 -6.14 -0.61 -0.22
N ARG A 222 -7.30 -1.16 0.16
CA ARG A 222 -8.36 -0.40 0.84
C ARG A 222 -8.11 -0.41 2.36
N PRO A 223 -8.06 0.76 3.03
CA PRO A 223 -7.45 0.90 4.35
C PRO A 223 -8.21 0.21 5.49
N HIS A 224 -9.48 -0.15 5.30
CA HIS A 224 -10.30 -0.77 6.33
C HIS A 224 -10.12 -2.29 6.43
N HIS A 225 -9.64 -2.95 5.37
CA HIS A 225 -9.53 -4.40 5.34
C HIS A 225 -8.16 -4.91 5.81
N THR A 226 -7.07 -4.11 5.70
CA THR A 226 -5.69 -4.59 5.92
C THR A 226 -5.38 -5.15 7.31
N ASN A 227 -6.25 -4.96 8.30
CA ASN A 227 -6.10 -5.49 9.65
C ASN A 227 -6.64 -6.94 9.80
N GLU A 228 -7.34 -7.46 8.80
CA GLU A 228 -8.03 -8.76 8.80
C GLU A 228 -7.24 -9.85 8.05
N TRP A 229 -6.02 -9.52 7.61
CA TRP A 229 -5.13 -10.34 6.78
C TRP A 229 -3.95 -10.84 7.63
N GLU A 230 -4.00 -12.10 8.05
CA GLU A 230 -2.88 -12.80 8.71
C GLU A 230 -2.06 -13.53 7.64
N PRO A 231 -0.71 -13.52 7.65
CA PRO A 231 0.08 -14.21 6.62
C PRO A 231 -0.30 -15.71 6.54
N ILE A 232 -0.29 -16.31 5.35
CA ILE A 232 -0.66 -17.73 5.18
C ILE A 232 0.28 -18.69 5.95
N PHE A 233 1.47 -18.23 6.36
CA PHE A 233 2.45 -19.01 7.12
C PHE A 233 2.92 -18.26 8.37
N ASP A 234 2.69 -18.83 9.56
CA ASP A 234 3.05 -18.27 10.87
C ASP A 234 4.55 -18.39 11.25
N SER A 235 5.48 -18.47 10.29
CA SER A 235 6.90 -18.77 10.57
C SER A 235 7.91 -17.95 9.76
N ASP A 236 9.13 -17.82 10.31
CA ASP A 236 10.24 -16.98 9.80
C ASP A 236 10.77 -17.36 8.40
N TYR A 237 10.24 -18.43 7.79
CA TYR A 237 10.47 -18.82 6.39
C TYR A 237 10.23 -17.68 5.40
N ALA A 238 9.40 -16.69 5.74
CA ALA A 238 9.17 -15.49 4.93
C ALA A 238 10.44 -14.64 4.67
N THR A 239 11.56 -14.89 5.38
CA THR A 239 12.79 -14.07 5.30
C THR A 239 14.05 -14.82 4.87
N SER A 240 14.02 -16.16 4.78
CA SER A 240 15.24 -16.96 5.04
C SER A 240 15.57 -18.08 4.04
N THR A 241 15.14 -18.01 2.77
CA THR A 241 15.88 -18.65 1.66
C THR A 241 15.49 -18.15 0.26
N PRO A 242 16.44 -17.87 -0.65
CA PRO A 242 16.17 -17.80 -2.08
C PRO A 242 16.00 -19.23 -2.64
N MET A 243 14.81 -19.81 -2.50
CA MET A 243 14.54 -21.17 -2.97
C MET A 243 14.56 -21.25 -4.51
N HIS A 244 15.41 -22.12 -5.04
CA HIS A 244 15.34 -22.61 -6.42
C HIS A 244 14.19 -23.63 -6.60
N HIS A 245 14.08 -24.19 -7.82
CA HIS A 245 13.26 -25.36 -8.23
C HIS A 245 11.83 -25.06 -8.78
N TRP A 246 11.28 -26.00 -9.56
CA TRP A 246 10.31 -25.74 -10.66
C TRP A 246 8.82 -26.10 -10.40
N GLY A 247 7.90 -25.31 -10.99
CA GLY A 247 6.77 -25.75 -11.85
C GLY A 247 5.40 -26.19 -11.26
N SER A 248 4.31 -25.45 -11.56
CA SER A 248 2.89 -25.89 -11.39
C SER A 248 1.93 -25.32 -12.46
N TYR A 249 0.69 -25.84 -12.49
CA TYR A 249 -0.30 -25.68 -13.58
C TYR A 249 -1.72 -25.34 -13.12
N PHE A 250 -2.54 -24.88 -14.09
CA PHE A 250 -3.97 -24.54 -13.95
C PHE A 250 -4.86 -25.54 -14.68
N ASP A 251 -6.02 -25.82 -14.10
CA ASP A 251 -7.15 -26.42 -14.80
C ASP A 251 -8.03 -25.31 -15.43
N LEU A 252 -8.74 -25.61 -16.52
CA LEU A 252 -8.96 -24.63 -17.60
C LEU A 252 -10.36 -24.59 -18.23
N THR A 253 -11.34 -25.39 -17.80
CA THR A 253 -12.55 -25.64 -18.60
C THR A 253 -13.81 -24.85 -18.22
N GLU A 254 -14.25 -24.82 -16.94
CA GLU A 254 -15.65 -24.46 -16.62
C GLU A 254 -15.87 -23.56 -15.38
N GLY A 255 -16.80 -22.60 -15.55
CA GLY A 255 -17.71 -22.15 -14.49
C GLY A 255 -17.11 -21.40 -13.29
N THR A 256 -16.70 -22.15 -12.27
CA THR A 256 -16.34 -21.65 -10.94
C THR A 256 -15.35 -22.58 -10.24
N GLY A 257 -14.15 -22.09 -9.94
CA GLY A 257 -13.13 -22.85 -9.19
C GLY A 257 -11.76 -22.20 -9.29
N ILE A 258 -11.10 -21.95 -8.16
CA ILE A 258 -9.98 -21.00 -8.06
C ILE A 258 -8.92 -21.69 -7.11
N LEU A 259 -7.75 -22.22 -7.61
CA LEU A 259 -6.51 -22.65 -6.83
C LEU A 259 -5.17 -22.94 -7.61
N LYS A 260 -4.05 -22.14 -7.50
CA LYS A 260 -2.59 -22.51 -7.72
C LYS A 260 -1.74 -22.58 -6.45
N ILE A 261 -0.66 -23.36 -6.58
CA ILE A 261 0.56 -23.31 -5.76
C ILE A 261 1.81 -23.38 -6.67
N ARG A 262 2.66 -22.32 -6.72
CA ARG A 262 3.76 -22.00 -7.70
C ARG A 262 3.35 -21.16 -8.94
N GLY A 263 2.57 -20.08 -8.85
CA GLY A 263 1.95 -19.39 -7.70
C GLY A 263 1.39 -18.02 -8.11
N HIS A 264 0.55 -17.30 -7.36
CA HIS A 264 -0.57 -17.68 -6.46
C HIS A 264 -1.79 -16.80 -6.87
N CYS A 265 -2.83 -16.44 -6.10
CA CYS A 265 -3.58 -17.13 -5.02
C CYS A 265 -5.08 -17.17 -5.42
N PHE A 266 -6.01 -17.70 -4.59
CA PHE A 266 -7.35 -18.08 -5.06
C PHE A 266 -8.45 -18.21 -3.98
N ASP A 267 -9.72 -18.21 -4.42
CA ASP A 267 -10.92 -18.15 -3.58
C ASP A 267 -11.70 -19.47 -3.34
N SER A 268 -11.16 -20.65 -3.67
CA SER A 268 -11.85 -21.90 -3.29
C SER A 268 -10.92 -23.06 -2.92
N VAL A 269 -10.96 -23.47 -1.64
CA VAL A 269 -10.63 -24.84 -1.23
C VAL A 269 -11.73 -25.34 -0.31
N VAL A 270 -12.50 -26.31 -0.78
CA VAL A 270 -13.21 -27.25 0.10
C VAL A 270 -12.53 -28.59 -0.05
N ARG A 271 -11.97 -29.09 1.05
CA ARG A 271 -11.59 -30.50 1.19
C ARG A 271 -11.97 -30.97 2.58
N GLU A 272 -13.00 -31.80 2.64
CA GLU A 272 -13.22 -32.71 3.76
C GLU A 272 -12.02 -33.68 3.80
N PHE A 273 -11.24 -33.64 4.87
CA PHE A 273 -10.02 -34.44 4.99
C PHE A 273 -10.33 -35.87 5.45
N HIS A 274 -10.68 -36.74 4.51
CA HIS A 274 -10.55 -38.19 4.69
C HIS A 274 -9.34 -38.73 3.94
N ILE A 275 -8.27 -39.04 4.69
CA ILE A 275 -7.13 -39.84 4.21
C ILE A 275 -7.22 -41.21 4.88
N SER A 276 -7.98 -42.11 4.27
CA SER A 276 -7.96 -43.54 4.60
C SER A 276 -7.02 -44.25 3.62
N GLN A 277 -5.73 -44.31 3.95
CA GLN A 277 -4.75 -45.04 3.15
C GLN A 277 -4.84 -46.53 3.47
N GLN A 278 -5.73 -47.25 2.79
CA GLN A 278 -5.66 -48.71 2.74
C GLN A 278 -4.49 -49.11 1.84
N ILE A 279 -3.50 -49.80 2.42
CA ILE A 279 -2.41 -50.43 1.68
C ILE A 279 -2.73 -51.92 1.61
N ASP A 280 -3.21 -52.39 0.46
CA ASP A 280 -3.32 -53.81 0.21
C ASP A 280 -1.91 -54.40 -0.06
N PRO A 281 -1.51 -55.49 0.61
CA PRO A 281 -0.21 -56.11 0.41
C PRO A 281 -0.17 -56.94 -0.88
N CYS A 282 1.02 -56.97 -1.50
CA CYS A 282 1.42 -57.95 -2.51
C CYS A 282 2.23 -59.09 -1.86
#